data_AF-A0A212T6S2-F1
#
_entry.id   AF-A0A212T6S2-F1
#
_cell.length_a   1.000
_cell.length_b   1.000
_cell.length_c   1.000
_cell.angle_alpha   90.00
_cell.angle_beta   90.00
_cell.angle_gamma   90.00
#
_symmetry.space_group_name_H-M   'P 1'
#
loop_
_entity.id
_entity.type
_entity.pdbx_description
1 polymer ?
#
loop_
_entity_poly.entity_id
_entity_poly.type
_entity_poly.pdbx_seq_one_letter_code
_entity_poly.pdbx_strand_id
1 'polypeptide(L)'
;MKILTPILMLLLVASGVECRTAPIASGVSVQGDCKHEWVYREYSAPVRGKVVFYEPTADLCGLFPTASVTLVKTGPLDTIRVLDLCYMGDPIPIGVTVTIQPVKAPGGEVDVPADPYTCSIKTTCFGTVKSTP
;
A
#
# COMPACT_ATOMS: atom_id res chain seq x y z
N MET A 1 46.52 -17.12 -47.00
CA MET A 1 46.15 -18.17 -46.03
C MET A 1 45.43 -17.47 -44.88
N LYS A 2 44.11 -17.68 -44.74
CA LYS A 2 43.47 -18.67 -43.85
C LYS A 2 43.69 -18.28 -42.36
N ILE A 3 42.71 -18.10 -41.47
CA ILE A 3 41.29 -18.46 -41.42
C ILE A 3 40.62 -17.59 -40.32
N LEU A 4 39.34 -17.27 -40.55
CA LEU A 4 38.34 -16.74 -39.62
C LEU A 4 38.24 -17.53 -38.30
N THR A 5 38.07 -16.86 -37.17
CA THR A 5 37.44 -17.45 -35.98
C THR A 5 36.80 -16.33 -35.13
N PRO A 6 35.77 -16.63 -34.33
CA PRO A 6 34.39 -16.32 -34.72
C PRO A 6 33.72 -15.30 -33.80
N ILE A 7 32.67 -14.71 -34.37
CA ILE A 7 31.62 -13.91 -33.78
C ILE A 7 31.10 -14.60 -32.52
N LEU A 8 31.49 -14.10 -31.35
CA LEU A 8 30.83 -14.42 -30.08
C LEU A 8 29.59 -13.53 -29.98
N MET A 9 28.52 -14.00 -30.62
CA MET A 9 27.15 -13.66 -30.24
C MET A 9 26.97 -14.00 -28.76
N LEU A 10 26.95 -13.00 -27.89
CA LEU A 10 26.20 -13.11 -26.64
C LEU A 10 24.98 -12.22 -26.78
N LEU A 11 23.85 -12.87 -27.10
CA LEU A 11 22.52 -12.31 -27.02
C LEU A 11 22.34 -11.73 -25.61
N LEU A 12 22.30 -10.41 -25.49
CA LEU A 12 21.59 -9.76 -24.39
C LEU A 12 20.11 -10.09 -24.58
N VAL A 13 19.65 -11.09 -23.85
CA VAL A 13 18.23 -11.38 -23.65
C VAL A 13 17.65 -10.18 -22.92
N ALA A 14 17.09 -9.24 -23.69
CA ALA A 14 16.20 -8.21 -23.18
C ALA A 14 14.92 -8.92 -22.74
N SER A 15 14.92 -9.42 -21.50
CA SER A 15 13.70 -9.81 -20.80
C SER A 15 12.92 -8.55 -20.48
N GLY A 16 12.24 -8.02 -21.50
CA GLY A 16 11.18 -7.05 -21.34
C GLY A 16 10.06 -7.71 -20.53
N VAL A 17 10.06 -7.46 -19.23
CA VAL A 17 8.89 -7.72 -18.39
C VAL A 17 7.87 -6.66 -18.78
N GLU A 18 7.07 -6.95 -19.81
CA GLU A 18 5.85 -6.20 -20.05
C GLU A 18 4.92 -6.48 -18.87
N CYS A 19 4.95 -5.61 -17.86
CA CYS A 19 3.87 -5.49 -16.90
C CYS A 19 2.61 -5.09 -17.68
N ARG A 20 1.86 -6.08 -18.16
CA ARG A 20 0.52 -5.88 -18.67
C ARG A 20 -0.37 -5.50 -17.50
N THR A 21 -0.49 -4.21 -17.27
CA THR A 21 -1.54 -3.65 -16.42
C THR A 21 -2.88 -3.95 -17.10
N ALA A 22 -3.61 -4.91 -16.57
CA ALA A 22 -5.03 -5.04 -16.92
C ALA A 22 -5.76 -3.77 -16.45
N PRO A 23 -6.73 -3.24 -17.23
CA PRO A 23 -7.57 -2.16 -16.76
C PRO A 23 -8.37 -2.65 -15.55
N ILE A 24 -8.19 -2.01 -14.40
CA ILE A 24 -9.08 -2.24 -13.24
C ILE A 24 -10.44 -1.66 -13.65
N ALA A 25 -11.35 -2.57 -13.99
CA ALA A 25 -12.73 -2.25 -14.30
C ALA A 25 -13.36 -1.52 -13.11
N SER A 26 -13.99 -0.39 -13.40
CA SER A 26 -14.80 0.37 -12.47
C SER A 26 -16.02 -0.44 -12.02
N GLY A 27 -16.33 -0.34 -10.72
CA GLY A 27 -17.70 -0.43 -10.22
C GLY A 27 -18.25 -1.83 -9.96
N VAL A 28 -17.84 -2.44 -8.84
CA VAL A 28 -18.78 -3.19 -7.99
C VAL A 28 -18.40 -2.92 -6.53
N SER A 29 -19.22 -2.14 -5.84
CA SER A 29 -19.23 -2.04 -4.38
C SER A 29 -19.74 -3.37 -3.83
N VAL A 30 -18.89 -4.40 -3.81
CA VAL A 30 -19.12 -5.55 -2.96
C VAL A 30 -18.69 -5.10 -1.58
N GLN A 31 -19.65 -4.66 -0.78
CA GLN A 31 -19.47 -4.48 0.66
C GLN A 31 -19.41 -5.88 1.29
N GLY A 32 -18.36 -6.63 0.93
CA GLY A 32 -18.08 -7.98 1.39
C GLY A 32 -17.09 -7.91 2.55
N ASP A 33 -17.28 -8.79 3.52
CA ASP A 33 -16.32 -8.99 4.62
C ASP A 33 -15.06 -9.68 4.09
N CYS A 34 -14.23 -8.94 3.35
CA CYS A 34 -12.97 -9.38 2.76
C CYS A 34 -11.76 -9.01 3.63
N LYS A 35 -11.99 -8.54 4.88
CA LYS A 35 -10.91 -8.21 5.82
C LYS A 35 -10.00 -9.41 6.09
N HIS A 36 -10.56 -10.62 6.07
CA HIS A 36 -9.81 -11.87 6.20
C HIS A 36 -8.84 -12.15 5.03
N GLU A 37 -8.97 -11.46 3.90
CA GLU A 37 -8.04 -11.57 2.76
C GLU A 37 -6.87 -10.59 2.84
N TRP A 38 -6.84 -9.70 3.84
CA TRP A 38 -5.78 -8.72 3.99
C TRP A 38 -4.46 -9.40 4.38
N VAL A 39 -3.40 -9.05 3.66
CA VAL A 39 -2.03 -9.51 3.89
C VAL A 39 -1.27 -8.43 4.63
N TYR A 40 -1.08 -8.65 5.93
CA TYR A 40 -0.29 -7.76 6.77
C TYR A 40 1.20 -7.91 6.46
N ARG A 41 1.85 -6.80 6.11
CA ARG A 41 3.29 -6.73 5.88
C ARG A 41 3.96 -5.85 6.91
N GLU A 42 5.02 -6.39 7.51
CA GLU A 42 5.96 -5.61 8.30
C GLU A 42 7.07 -5.09 7.39
N TYR A 43 7.23 -3.78 7.33
CA TYR A 43 8.31 -3.14 6.59
C TYR A 43 9.46 -2.81 7.54
N SER A 44 10.69 -3.10 7.14
CA SER A 44 11.89 -2.79 7.94
C SER A 44 12.40 -1.37 7.75
N ALA A 45 11.86 -0.63 6.78
CA ALA A 45 12.29 0.72 6.43
C ALA A 45 11.08 1.62 6.12
N PRO A 46 11.23 2.95 6.25
CA PRO A 46 10.18 3.89 5.88
C PRO A 46 9.75 3.75 4.42
N VAL A 47 8.45 3.85 4.17
CA VAL A 47 7.86 3.75 2.83
C VAL A 47 7.35 5.13 2.42
N ARG A 48 7.66 5.59 1.20
CA ARG A 48 7.15 6.87 0.68
C ARG A 48 6.09 6.63 -0.37
N GLY A 49 5.09 7.49 -0.44
CA GLY A 49 4.08 7.43 -1.48
C GLY A 49 3.10 8.59 -1.44
N LYS A 50 2.14 8.57 -2.36
CA LYS A 50 1.11 9.61 -2.50
C LYS A 50 -0.22 9.14 -1.91
N VAL A 51 -0.85 9.97 -1.09
CA VAL A 51 -2.15 9.65 -0.49
C VAL A 51 -3.23 9.67 -1.56
N VAL A 52 -4.04 8.61 -1.62
CA VAL A 52 -5.19 8.51 -2.54
C VAL A 52 -6.53 8.42 -1.80
N PHE A 53 -6.51 8.11 -0.50
CA PHE A 53 -7.68 8.08 0.36
C PHE A 53 -7.23 8.20 1.82
N TYR A 54 -8.06 8.84 2.65
CA TYR A 54 -7.89 8.96 4.09
C TYR A 54 -9.26 8.90 4.77
N GLU A 55 -9.38 8.08 5.80
CA GLU A 55 -10.54 8.03 6.70
C GLU A 55 -10.03 8.01 8.14
N PRO A 56 -10.46 8.95 9.00
CA PRO A 56 -10.00 9.03 10.38
C PRO A 56 -10.48 7.82 11.20
N THR A 57 -9.83 7.61 12.34
CA THR A 57 -10.37 6.71 13.36
C THR A 57 -11.69 7.25 13.90
N ALA A 58 -12.59 6.36 14.34
CA ALA A 58 -13.70 6.77 15.20
C ALA A 58 -13.18 7.40 16.52
N ASP A 59 -13.95 8.31 17.13
CA ASP A 59 -13.63 9.04 18.38
C ASP A 59 -13.52 8.16 19.65
N LEU A 60 -13.29 6.85 19.48
CA LEU A 60 -13.24 5.83 20.52
C LEU A 60 -11.80 5.42 20.90
N CYS A 61 -10.83 6.17 20.43
CA CYS A 61 -9.43 6.11 20.80
C CYS A 61 -9.23 6.00 22.31
N GLY A 62 -8.53 4.97 22.77
CA GLY A 62 -8.24 4.73 24.20
C GLY A 62 -9.28 3.91 24.95
N LEU A 63 -10.49 3.75 24.40
CA LEU A 63 -11.48 2.79 24.88
C LEU A 63 -11.43 1.48 24.08
N PHE A 64 -11.23 1.58 22.77
CA PHE A 64 -11.08 0.45 21.86
C PHE A 64 -9.82 0.58 21.01
N PRO A 65 -9.22 -0.54 20.58
CA PRO A 65 -8.14 -0.50 19.59
C PRO A 65 -8.73 -0.09 18.24
N THR A 66 -8.55 1.16 17.86
CA THR A 66 -9.03 1.70 16.57
C THR A 66 -7.86 2.19 15.72
N ALA A 67 -8.03 2.25 14.42
CA ALA A 67 -7.06 2.84 13.49
C ALA A 67 -7.75 3.75 12.47
N SER A 68 -7.03 4.79 12.03
CA SER A 68 -7.37 5.47 10.78
C SER A 68 -6.89 4.62 9.59
N VAL A 69 -7.50 4.85 8.42
CA VAL A 69 -7.09 4.22 7.17
C VAL A 69 -6.52 5.27 6.24
N THR A 70 -5.28 5.06 5.79
CA THR A 70 -4.71 5.83 4.69
C THR A 70 -4.34 4.87 3.55
N LEU A 71 -4.85 5.12 2.35
CA LEU A 71 -4.38 4.41 1.16
C LEU A 71 -3.26 5.21 0.51
N VAL A 72 -2.10 4.59 0.38
CA VAL A 72 -0.89 5.23 -0.14
C VAL A 72 -0.42 4.52 -1.39
N LYS A 73 -0.35 5.26 -2.49
CA LYS A 73 0.20 4.79 -3.75
C LYS A 73 1.73 4.89 -3.71
N THR A 74 2.42 3.76 -3.70
CA THR A 74 3.89 3.64 -3.59
C THR A 74 4.56 3.38 -4.93
N GLY A 75 3.79 2.97 -5.94
CA GLY A 75 4.24 2.75 -7.32
C GLY A 75 3.10 2.91 -8.32
N PRO A 76 3.34 2.72 -9.64
CA PRO A 76 2.30 2.86 -10.65
C PRO A 76 1.08 1.97 -10.40
N LEU A 77 1.33 0.75 -9.91
CA LEU A 77 0.33 -0.29 -9.65
C LEU A 77 0.25 -0.70 -8.17
N ASP A 78 1.08 -0.11 -7.32
CA ASP A 78 1.19 -0.50 -5.92
C ASP A 78 0.49 0.54 -5.05
N THR A 79 -0.56 0.07 -4.35
CA THR A 79 -1.22 0.82 -3.29
C THR A 79 -1.21 -0.04 -2.04
N ILE A 80 -0.83 0.58 -0.92
CA ILE A 80 -0.82 -0.06 0.39
C ILE A 80 -1.87 0.60 1.27
N ARG A 81 -2.55 -0.22 2.07
CA ARG A 81 -3.41 0.24 3.16
C ARG A 81 -2.55 0.43 4.41
N VAL A 82 -2.52 1.63 4.93
CA VAL A 82 -1.80 1.97 6.16
C VAL A 82 -2.82 2.17 7.27
N LEU A 83 -2.65 1.41 8.35
CA LEU A 83 -3.43 1.53 9.57
C LEU A 83 -2.60 2.30 10.60
N ASP A 84 -3.03 3.53 10.92
CA ASP A 84 -2.38 4.35 11.94
C ASP A 84 -3.19 4.24 13.24
N LEU A 85 -2.63 3.56 14.23
CA LEU A 85 -3.32 3.23 15.47
C LEU A 85 -3.63 4.51 16.23
N CYS A 86 -4.91 4.71 16.51
CA CYS A 86 -5.40 5.82 17.30
C CYS A 86 -4.87 7.21 16.86
N TYR A 87 -4.82 7.45 15.55
CA TYR A 87 -4.42 8.74 15.02
C TYR A 87 -5.48 9.82 15.32
N MET A 88 -5.16 10.77 16.19
CA MET A 88 -6.01 11.92 16.55
C MET A 88 -5.48 13.26 16.01
N GLY A 89 -4.57 13.22 15.03
CA GLY A 89 -4.01 14.42 14.40
C GLY A 89 -4.91 15.00 13.30
N ASP A 90 -4.37 15.99 12.59
CA ASP A 90 -5.07 16.64 11.48
C ASP A 90 -5.34 15.66 10.33
N PRO A 91 -6.47 15.79 9.62
CA PRO A 91 -6.74 14.99 8.43
C PRO A 91 -5.60 15.06 7.40
N ILE A 92 -5.25 13.92 6.82
CA ILE A 92 -4.18 13.83 5.83
C ILE A 92 -4.76 14.18 4.46
N PRO A 93 -4.31 15.27 3.79
CA PRO A 93 -4.93 15.68 2.54
C PRO A 93 -4.65 14.67 1.40
N ILE A 94 -5.65 14.43 0.55
CA ILE A 94 -5.48 13.59 -0.63
C ILE A 94 -4.49 14.25 -1.60
N GLY A 95 -3.58 13.45 -2.17
CA GLY A 95 -2.62 13.89 -3.16
C GLY A 95 -1.28 14.39 -2.60
N VAL A 96 -1.13 14.50 -1.29
CA VAL A 96 0.17 14.85 -0.68
C VAL A 96 1.10 13.63 -0.66
N THR A 97 2.41 13.91 -0.68
CA THR A 97 3.41 12.86 -0.44
C THR A 97 3.58 12.67 1.06
N VAL A 98 3.58 11.42 1.48
CA VAL A 98 3.76 11.03 2.88
C VAL A 98 4.92 10.05 3.01
N THR A 99 5.50 10.02 4.20
CA THR A 99 6.37 8.94 4.66
C THR A 99 5.64 8.14 5.72
N ILE A 100 5.59 6.83 5.52
CA ILE A 100 5.02 5.86 6.43
C ILE A 100 6.17 5.32 7.25
N GLN A 101 6.11 5.52 8.56
CA GLN A 101 7.01 4.88 9.51
C GLN A 101 6.37 3.57 9.97
N PRO A 102 6.89 2.39 9.59
CA PRO A 102 6.29 1.12 9.96
C PRO A 102 6.31 0.95 11.47
N VAL A 103 5.21 0.40 12.01
CA VAL A 103 5.13 0.00 13.41
C VAL A 103 4.70 -1.46 13.49
N LYS A 104 4.99 -2.09 14.62
CA LYS A 104 4.61 -3.48 14.85
C LYS A 104 3.08 -3.58 14.94
N ALA A 105 2.52 -4.63 14.34
CA ALA A 105 1.10 -4.94 14.49
C ALA A 105 0.76 -5.17 15.97
N PRO A 106 -0.41 -4.71 16.44
CA PRO A 106 -0.89 -5.04 17.77
C PRO A 106 -1.22 -6.54 17.85
N GLY A 107 -1.20 -7.09 19.07
CA GLY A 107 -1.50 -8.50 19.29
C GLY A 107 -2.99 -8.88 19.26
N GLY A 108 -3.87 -7.94 18.90
CA GLY A 108 -5.32 -8.11 18.94
C GLY A 108 -6.01 -7.45 17.74
N GLU A 109 -7.33 -7.65 17.66
CA GLU A 109 -8.14 -7.04 16.62
C GLU A 109 -8.18 -5.52 16.77
N VAL A 110 -8.22 -4.84 15.62
CA VAL A 110 -8.30 -3.38 15.53
C VAL A 110 -9.55 -3.06 14.74
N ASP A 111 -10.36 -2.15 15.26
CA ASP A 111 -11.48 -1.59 14.52
C ASP A 111 -10.95 -0.58 13.49
N VAL A 112 -11.44 -0.75 12.27
CA VAL A 112 -10.90 -0.07 11.09
C VAL A 112 -12.08 0.38 10.24
N PRO A 113 -12.17 1.68 9.89
CA PRO A 113 -13.24 2.20 9.06
C PRO A 113 -13.21 1.57 7.66
N ALA A 114 -14.35 1.61 6.97
CA ALA A 114 -14.46 1.10 5.61
C ALA A 114 -13.72 2.02 4.62
N ASP A 115 -13.06 1.42 3.63
CA ASP A 115 -12.44 2.16 2.52
C ASP A 115 -12.98 1.65 1.16
N PRO A 116 -13.01 2.49 0.10
CA PRO A 116 -13.59 2.12 -1.19
C PRO A 116 -12.85 0.97 -1.90
N TYR A 117 -11.67 0.60 -1.43
CA TYR A 117 -10.81 -0.45 -1.98
C TYR A 117 -10.56 -1.59 -0.98
N THR A 118 -11.45 -1.73 0.02
CA THR A 118 -11.37 -2.74 1.09
C THR A 118 -11.03 -4.13 0.55
N CYS A 119 -11.66 -4.53 -0.57
CA CYS A 119 -11.45 -5.87 -1.15
C CYS A 119 -10.45 -5.94 -2.30
N SER A 120 -10.09 -4.83 -2.93
CA SER A 120 -9.16 -4.83 -4.07
C SER A 120 -7.71 -4.63 -3.64
N ILE A 121 -7.47 -3.86 -2.57
CA ILE A 121 -6.15 -3.71 -1.97
C ILE A 121 -6.00 -4.76 -0.87
N LYS A 122 -5.07 -5.70 -1.09
CA LYS A 122 -4.79 -6.76 -0.11
C LYS A 122 -3.62 -6.42 0.81
N THR A 123 -2.67 -5.60 0.38
CA THR A 123 -1.50 -5.27 1.19
C THR A 123 -1.86 -4.24 2.25
N THR A 124 -1.74 -4.63 3.51
CA THR A 124 -2.00 -3.79 4.68
C THR A 124 -0.74 -3.71 5.55
N CYS A 125 -0.46 -2.58 6.17
CA CYS A 125 0.57 -2.46 7.20
C CYS A 125 0.15 -1.51 8.30
N PHE A 126 0.68 -1.71 9.50
CA PHE A 126 0.58 -0.73 10.56
C PHE A 126 1.72 0.27 10.41
N GLY A 127 1.41 1.56 10.55
CA GLY A 127 2.43 2.60 10.47
C GLY A 127 1.89 3.98 10.76
N THR A 128 2.79 4.85 11.24
CA THR A 128 2.48 6.27 11.43
C THR A 128 2.69 7.01 10.12
N VAL A 129 1.69 7.77 9.69
CA VAL A 129 1.77 8.56 8.45
C VAL A 129 2.23 9.97 8.77
N LYS A 130 3.31 10.43 8.12
CA LYS A 130 3.82 11.79 8.25
C LYS A 130 3.85 12.47 6.90
N SER A 131 3.20 13.63 6.79
CA SER A 131 3.33 14.52 5.63
C SER A 131 4.79 14.92 5.46
N THR A 132 5.32 14.77 4.26
CA THR A 132 6.61 15.38 3.91
C THR A 132 6.37 16.80 3.40
N PRO A 133 7.12 17.80 3.89
CA PRO A 133 7.08 19.15 3.34
C PRO A 133 7.52 19.18 1.87
#